data_AF-A0A133UQD2-F1
#
_entry.id   AF-A0A133UQD2-F1
#
_cell.length_a   1.000
_cell.length_b   1.000
_cell.length_c   1.000
_cell.angle_alpha   90.00
_cell.angle_beta   90.00
_cell.angle_gamma   90.00
#
_symmetry.space_group_name_H-M   'P 1'
#
loop_
_entity.id
_entity.type
_entity.pdbx_description
1 polymer ?
#
loop_
_entity_poly.entity_id
_entity_poly.type
_entity_poly.pdbx_seq_one_letter_code
_entity_poly.pdbx_strand_id
1 'polypeptide(L)' 'MPDTKGTKKVQVTFTNEQWDLIKNLKGSFGDNNADVVRTIVLAWLAEKSFISEVVKEKMDSLER' A
#
# COMPACT_ATOMS: atom_id res chain seq x y z
N MET A 1 -9.42 -15.23 22.15
CA MET A 1 -8.21 -14.55 21.60
C MET A 1 -8.60 -13.10 21.38
N PRO A 2 -7.81 -12.13 21.84
CA PRO A 2 -8.17 -10.72 21.70
C PRO A 2 -8.12 -10.35 20.21
N ASP A 3 -9.12 -9.60 19.75
CA ASP A 3 -9.19 -9.05 18.41
C ASP A 3 -7.97 -8.17 18.13
N THR A 4 -6.94 -8.73 17.49
CA THR A 4 -5.92 -7.94 16.80
C THR A 4 -6.66 -7.16 15.71
N LYS A 5 -6.70 -5.82 15.76
CA LYS A 5 -7.26 -4.96 14.70
C LYS A 5 -6.89 -5.53 13.32
N GLY A 6 -7.83 -6.23 12.69
CA GLY A 6 -7.51 -7.27 11.72
C GLY A 6 -6.96 -6.71 10.41
N THR A 7 -5.84 -7.27 9.96
CA THR A 7 -5.33 -7.03 8.61
C THR A 7 -6.41 -7.36 7.58
N LYS A 8 -6.78 -6.39 6.73
CA LYS A 8 -7.73 -6.60 5.63
C LYS A 8 -6.99 -7.10 4.40
N LYS A 9 -7.53 -8.14 3.74
CA LYS A 9 -7.00 -8.67 2.48
C LYS A 9 -7.81 -8.09 1.32
N VAL A 10 -7.10 -7.64 0.28
CA VAL A 10 -7.70 -7.17 -0.97
C VAL A 10 -7.09 -7.99 -2.09
N GLN A 11 -7.94 -8.61 -2.91
CA GLN A 11 -7.51 -9.33 -4.11
C GLN A 11 -7.59 -8.38 -5.31
N VAL A 12 -6.52 -8.33 -6.10
CA VAL A 12 -6.44 -7.54 -7.33
C VAL A 12 -5.97 -8.44 -8.47
N THR A 13 -6.45 -8.16 -9.67
CA THR A 13 -6.07 -8.89 -10.88
C THR A 13 -5.28 -7.96 -11.79
N PHE A 14 -4.12 -8.42 -12.23
CA PHE A 14 -3.27 -7.72 -13.19
C PHE A 14 -3.25 -8.48 -14.52
N THR A 15 -3.03 -7.77 -15.61
CA THR A 15 -2.71 -8.41 -16.89
C THR A 15 -1.33 -9.07 -16.82
N ASN A 16 -1.03 -9.98 -17.77
CA ASN A 16 0.29 -10.63 -17.83
C ASN A 16 1.43 -9.62 -17.97
N GLU A 17 1.25 -8.61 -18.82
CA GLU A 17 2.24 -7.54 -19.03
C GLU A 17 2.48 -6.72 -17.76
N GLN A 18 1.42 -6.35 -17.04
CA GLN A 18 1.53 -5.67 -15.75
C GLN A 18 2.24 -6.54 -14.72
N TRP A 19 1.98 -7.85 -14.73
CA TRP A 19 2.61 -8.80 -13.82
C TRP A 19 4.10 -8.95 -14.08
N ASP A 20 4.52 -8.99 -15.35
CA ASP A 20 5.93 -9.08 -15.71
C ASP A 20 6.70 -7.81 -15.32
N LEU A 21 6.06 -6.63 -15.41
CA LEU A 21 6.62 -5.40 -14.85
C LEU A 21 6.80 -5.49 -13.33
N ILE A 22 5.79 -5.99 -12.59
CA ILE A 22 5.85 -6.13 -11.13
C ILE A 22 6.92 -7.12 -10.70
N LYS A 23 7.10 -8.25 -11.42
CA LYS A 23 8.15 -9.24 -11.11
C LYS A 23 9.55 -8.64 -11.15
N ASN A 24 9.81 -7.73 -12.08
CA ASN A 24 11.13 -7.09 -12.21
C ASN A 24 11.48 -6.20 -11.00
N LEU A 25 10.50 -5.84 -10.16
CA LEU A 25 10.71 -5.04 -8.96
C LEU A 25 10.97 -5.89 -7.70
N LYS A 26 10.83 -7.22 -7.81
CA LYS A 26 11.07 -8.16 -6.71
C LYS A 26 12.54 -8.12 -6.27
N GLY A 27 12.79 -8.24 -4.96
CA GLY A 27 14.12 -8.15 -4.35
C GLY A 27 14.46 -6.73 -3.89
N SER A 28 14.15 -5.71 -4.70
CA SER A 28 14.34 -4.30 -4.29
C SER A 28 13.15 -3.74 -3.51
N PHE A 29 11.91 -4.12 -3.89
CA PHE A 29 10.67 -3.60 -3.29
C PHE A 29 10.00 -4.57 -2.29
N GLY A 30 10.56 -5.77 -2.13
CA GLY A 30 10.05 -6.80 -1.21
C GLY A 30 10.33 -8.23 -1.68
N ASP A 31 10.12 -9.18 -0.77
CA ASP A 31 10.44 -10.60 -0.98
C ASP A 31 9.31 -11.41 -1.61
N ASN A 32 8.06 -11.00 -1.38
CA ASN A 32 6.88 -11.62 -1.98
C ASN A 32 6.06 -10.58 -2.76
N ASN A 33 5.17 -11.09 -3.62
CA ASN A 33 4.42 -10.22 -4.53
C ASN A 33 3.49 -9.24 -3.81
N ALA A 34 2.92 -9.65 -2.67
CA ALA A 34 2.04 -8.78 -1.91
C ALA A 34 2.80 -7.61 -1.27
N ASP A 35 4.03 -7.85 -0.82
CA ASP A 35 4.90 -6.80 -0.29
C ASP A 35 5.36 -5.84 -1.37
N VAL A 36 5.75 -6.36 -2.55
CA VAL A 36 6.10 -5.51 -3.70
C VAL A 36 4.93 -4.59 -4.07
N VAL A 37 3.71 -5.13 -4.20
CA VAL A 37 2.52 -4.32 -4.49
C VAL A 37 2.23 -3.32 -3.39
N ARG A 38 2.35 -3.71 -2.11
CA ARG A 38 2.19 -2.78 -0.97
C ARG A 38 3.18 -1.63 -1.05
N THR A 39 4.46 -1.92 -1.29
CA THR A 39 5.52 -0.91 -1.36
C THR A 39 5.27 0.07 -2.51
N ILE A 40 4.86 -0.43 -3.68
CA ILE A 40 4.50 0.42 -4.84
C ILE A 40 3.36 1.38 -4.47
N VAL A 41 2.29 0.87 -3.85
CA VAL A 41 1.14 1.69 -3.45
C VAL A 41 1.56 2.76 -2.42
N LEU A 42 2.33 2.39 -1.40
CA LEU A 42 2.82 3.33 -0.39
C LEU A 42 3.72 4.41 -1.00
N ALA A 43 4.64 4.02 -1.90
CA ALA A 43 5.53 4.95 -2.58
C ALA A 43 4.74 5.95 -3.46
N TRP A 44 3.75 5.47 -4.20
CA TRP A 44 2.89 6.32 -5.03
C TRP A 44 2.07 7.30 -4.18
N LEU A 45 1.47 6.83 -3.07
CA LEU A 45 0.73 7.68 -2.15
C LEU A 45 1.62 8.76 -1.50
N ALA A 46 2.88 8.43 -1.22
CA ALA A 46 3.86 9.38 -0.70
C ALA A 46 4.23 10.43 -1.76
N GLU A 47 4.46 10.02 -3.01
CA GLU A 47 4.79 10.92 -4.13
C GLU A 47 3.66 11.93 -4.41
N LYS A 48 2.40 11.52 -4.24
CA LYS A 48 1.23 12.40 -4.43
C LYS A 48 0.88 13.26 -3.22
N SER A 49 1.69 13.25 -2.16
CA SER A 49 1.40 13.93 -0.88
C SER A 49 0.07 13.51 -0.23
N PHE A 50 -0.51 12.39 -0.66
CA PHE A 50 -1.81 11.93 -0.20
C PHE A 50 -1.76 11.45 1.25
N ILE A 51 -0.63 10.85 1.65
CA ILE A 51 -0.41 10.43 3.04
C ILE A 51 -0.42 11.63 3.98
N SER A 52 0.25 12.73 3.62
CA SER A 52 0.28 13.95 4.46
C SER A 52 -1.07 14.63 4.57
N GLU A 53 -1.85 14.65 3.49
CA GLU A 53 -3.19 15.24 3.46
C GLU A 53 -4.15 14.46 4.37
N VAL A 54 -4.22 13.14 4.22
CA VAL A 54 -5.07 12.28 5.05
C VAL A 54 -4.68 12.33 6.53
N VAL A 55 -3.38 12.39 6.85
CA VAL A 55 -2.93 12.52 8.24
C VAL A 55 -3.39 13.85 8.85
N LYS A 56 -3.29 14.95 8.08
CA LYS A 56 -3.72 16.28 8.53
C LYS A 56 -5.23 16.34 8.77
N GLU A 57 -6.04 15.85 7.83
CA GLU A 57 -7.51 15.77 7.99
C GLU A 57 -7.90 14.93 9.21
N LYS A 58 -7.16 13.84 9.47
CA LYS A 58 -7.40 12.99 10.62
C LYS A 58 -7.02 13.66 11.95
N MET A 59 -5.98 14.49 11.98
CA MET A 59 -5.66 15.30 13.15
C MET A 59 -6.74 16.37 13.39
N ASP A 60 -7.13 17.10 12.34
CA ASP A 60 -8.15 18.16 12.41
C ASP A 60 -9.53 17.63 12.85
N SER A 61 -9.86 16.37 12.57
CA SER A 61 -11.11 15.72 13.00
C SER A 61 -11.07 15.13 14.40
N LEU A 62 -9.88 14.92 14.98
CA LEU A 62 -9.72 14.51 16.38
C LEU A 62 -9.73 15.70 17.35
N GLU A 63 -9.43 16.91 16.87
CA GLU A 63 -9.46 18.15 17.64
C GLU A 63 -10.86 18.83 17.68
N ARG A 64 -11.86 18.29 16.98
CA ARG A 64 -13.27 18.76 16.99
C ARG A 64 -14.14 17.87 17.86
#